data_AF-A0A957UE98-F1
#
_entry.id   AF-A0A957UE98-F1
#
_cell.length_a   1.000
_cell.length_b   1.000
_cell.length_c   1.000
_cell.angle_alpha   90.00
_cell.angle_beta   90.00
_cell.angle_gamma   90.00
#
_symmetry.space_group_name_H-M   'P 1'
#
loop_
_entity.id
_entity.type
_entity.pdbx_description
1 polymer ?
#
loop_
_entity_poly.entity_id
_entity_poly.type
_entity_poly.pdbx_seq_one_letter_code
_entity_poly.pdbx_strand_id
1 'polypeptide(L)'
;MSRPIVPGPTYAEMRNPLLLPAALRAEANAAREDERNPLNLYNINWKNTGNDVERIVLPKELTGVQANIVVLSGRTFPSGSMKVGPAYATLAENEAMHHLRPGDRTVIGPSTGNFGIGTAYVSMLKGY
;
A
#
# COMPACT_ATOMS: atom_id res chain seq x y z
N MET A 1 16.96 2.66 21.68
CA MET A 1 17.74 1.81 20.76
C MET A 1 16.97 1.76 19.45
N SER A 2 17.60 2.13 18.33
CA SER A 2 16.95 2.09 17.02
C SER A 2 16.64 0.64 16.62
N ARG A 3 15.43 0.39 16.12
CA ARG A 3 15.02 -0.94 15.64
C ARG A 3 15.44 -1.13 14.18
N PRO A 4 15.63 -2.38 13.71
CA PRO A 4 15.87 -2.64 12.29
C PRO A 4 14.68 -2.19 11.44
N ILE A 5 14.94 -1.81 10.20
CA ILE A 5 13.87 -1.45 9.26
C ILE A 5 13.05 -2.68 8.90
N VAL A 6 11.74 -2.50 8.77
CA VAL A 6 10.87 -3.49 8.13
C VAL A 6 10.87 -3.22 6.63
N PRO A 7 11.34 -4.16 5.78
CA PRO A 7 11.36 -3.97 4.35
C PRO A 7 9.94 -3.94 3.77
N GLY A 8 9.77 -3.26 2.65
CA GLY A 8 8.53 -3.25 1.88
C GLY A 8 8.84 -3.19 0.38
N PRO A 9 7.80 -3.10 -0.47
CA PRO A 9 7.98 -3.12 -1.91
C PRO A 9 8.68 -1.86 -2.42
N THR A 10 9.45 -2.02 -3.48
CA THR A 10 9.94 -0.94 -4.34
C THR A 10 8.80 -0.36 -5.21
N TYR A 11 9.02 0.79 -5.85
CA TYR A 11 8.08 1.31 -6.85
C TYR A 11 7.83 0.33 -8.00
N ALA A 12 8.86 -0.41 -8.41
CA ALA A 12 8.74 -1.41 -9.47
C ALA A 12 7.82 -2.56 -9.03
N GLU A 13 7.95 -3.04 -7.80
CA GLU A 13 7.11 -4.11 -7.25
C GLU A 13 5.69 -3.63 -6.95
N MET A 14 5.48 -2.39 -6.48
CA MET A 14 4.13 -1.81 -6.34
C MET A 14 3.41 -1.68 -7.70
N ARG A 15 4.15 -1.34 -8.76
CA ARG A 15 3.61 -1.28 -10.14
C ARG A 15 3.35 -2.67 -10.70
N ASN A 16 4.28 -3.60 -10.47
CA ASN A 16 4.21 -4.96 -10.96
C ASN A 16 4.57 -5.94 -9.83
N PRO A 17 3.58 -6.39 -9.04
CA PRO A 17 3.85 -7.30 -7.94
C PRO A 17 4.27 -8.68 -8.42
N LEU A 18 4.18 -8.97 -9.73
CA LEU A 18 4.74 -10.20 -10.30
C LEU A 18 6.27 -10.26 -10.27
N LEU A 19 6.95 -9.13 -10.00
CA LEU A 19 8.39 -9.10 -9.72
C LEU A 19 8.73 -9.75 -8.37
N LEU A 20 7.77 -9.84 -7.44
CA LEU A 20 7.94 -10.52 -6.17
C LEU A 20 7.93 -12.05 -6.36
N PRO A 21 8.73 -12.81 -5.60
CA PRO A 21 8.67 -14.26 -5.58
C PRO A 21 7.26 -14.77 -5.31
N ALA A 22 6.84 -15.85 -5.99
CA ALA A 22 5.47 -16.37 -5.87
C ALA A 22 5.08 -16.71 -4.42
N ALA A 23 6.02 -17.26 -3.63
CA ALA A 23 5.81 -17.54 -2.21
C ALA A 23 5.50 -16.27 -1.41
N LEU A 24 6.28 -15.20 -1.60
CA LEU A 24 6.06 -13.91 -0.92
C LEU A 24 4.70 -13.29 -1.30
N ARG A 25 4.26 -13.43 -2.55
CA ARG A 25 2.92 -12.97 -2.96
C ARG A 25 1.81 -13.72 -2.25
N ALA A 26 1.96 -15.04 -2.08
CA ALA A 26 1.00 -15.87 -1.38
C ALA A 26 0.94 -15.50 0.12
N GLU A 27 2.09 -15.33 0.77
CA GLU A 27 2.19 -14.89 2.16
C GLU A 27 1.63 -13.47 2.36
N ALA A 28 1.93 -12.53 1.45
CA ALA A 28 1.37 -11.19 1.50
C ALA A 28 -0.17 -11.21 1.38
N ASN A 29 -0.72 -12.06 0.52
CA ASN A 29 -2.17 -12.21 0.41
C ASN A 29 -2.80 -12.85 1.66
N ALA A 30 -2.16 -13.87 2.24
CA ALA A 30 -2.61 -14.45 3.50
C ALA A 30 -2.54 -13.45 4.67
N ALA A 31 -1.53 -12.56 4.68
CA ALA A 31 -1.36 -11.53 5.69
C ALA A 31 -2.53 -10.53 5.79
N ARG A 32 -3.43 -10.49 4.80
CA ARG A 32 -4.63 -9.64 4.84
C ARG A 32 -5.61 -10.01 5.96
N GLU A 33 -5.52 -11.23 6.49
CA GLU A 33 -6.33 -11.69 7.63
C GLU A 33 -5.91 -11.06 8.96
N ASP A 34 -4.68 -10.55 9.04
CA ASP A 34 -4.16 -9.81 10.20
C ASP A 34 -3.61 -8.46 9.74
N GLU A 35 -4.37 -7.39 9.99
CA GLU A 35 -4.01 -6.03 9.61
C GLU A 35 -2.64 -5.58 10.17
N ARG A 36 -2.16 -6.22 11.24
CA ARG A 36 -0.89 -5.87 11.92
C ARG A 36 0.31 -6.58 11.30
N ASN A 37 0.09 -7.54 10.41
CA ASN A 37 1.16 -8.27 9.77
C ASN A 37 1.93 -7.34 8.81
N PRO A 38 3.26 -7.15 9.00
CA PRO A 38 4.06 -6.26 8.17
C PRO A 38 4.10 -6.63 6.67
N LEU A 39 3.79 -7.89 6.32
CA LEU A 39 3.69 -8.29 4.92
C LEU A 39 2.57 -7.56 4.15
N ASN A 40 1.63 -6.91 4.85
CA ASN A 40 0.65 -6.03 4.23
C ASN A 40 1.27 -4.83 3.50
N LEU A 41 2.53 -4.47 3.77
CA LEU A 41 3.26 -3.48 2.97
C LEU A 41 3.33 -3.89 1.49
N TYR A 42 3.44 -5.18 1.18
CA TYR A 42 3.47 -5.69 -0.19
C TYR A 42 2.08 -5.65 -0.88
N ASN A 43 1.00 -5.49 -0.11
CA ASN A 43 -0.36 -5.31 -0.64
C ASN A 43 -0.66 -3.86 -1.07
N ILE A 44 0.31 -2.95 -1.00
CA ILE A 44 0.20 -1.57 -1.46
C ILE A 44 0.34 -1.54 -2.99
N ASN A 45 -0.64 -2.10 -3.69
CA ASN A 45 -0.69 -2.15 -5.15
C ASN A 45 -2.14 -2.31 -5.65
N TRP A 46 -2.38 -1.94 -6.91
CA TRP A 46 -3.71 -2.02 -7.54
C TRP A 46 -4.12 -3.43 -8.01
N LYS A 47 -3.25 -4.42 -7.82
CA LYS A 47 -3.38 -5.75 -8.44
C LYS A 47 -3.58 -6.88 -7.45
N ASN A 48 -3.84 -6.57 -6.18
CA ASN A 48 -3.93 -7.54 -5.08
C ASN A 48 -2.76 -8.55 -5.10
N THR A 49 -1.57 -8.05 -5.39
CA THR A 49 -0.34 -8.84 -5.43
C THR A 49 -0.39 -9.96 -6.50
N GLY A 50 -1.22 -9.79 -7.53
CA GLY A 50 -1.37 -10.65 -8.70
C GLY A 50 -1.22 -9.87 -10.01
N ASN A 51 -1.95 -10.27 -11.06
CA ASN A 51 -1.90 -9.59 -12.36
C ASN A 51 -3.12 -8.69 -12.62
N ASP A 52 -4.25 -9.01 -12.01
CA ASP A 52 -5.53 -8.37 -12.29
C ASP A 52 -5.70 -7.06 -11.53
N VAL A 53 -5.84 -5.97 -12.28
CA VAL A 53 -6.13 -4.65 -11.71
C VAL A 53 -7.56 -4.65 -11.17
N GLU A 54 -7.71 -4.28 -9.89
CA GLU A 54 -9.03 -4.15 -9.26
C GLU A 54 -9.79 -2.97 -9.84
N ARG A 55 -10.77 -3.28 -10.68
CA ARG A 55 -11.54 -2.29 -11.42
C ARG A 55 -12.96 -2.75 -11.69
N ILE A 56 -13.83 -1.78 -11.91
CA ILE A 56 -15.20 -1.97 -12.39
C ILE A 56 -15.32 -1.20 -13.70
N VAL A 57 -15.86 -1.83 -14.74
CA VAL A 57 -16.24 -1.15 -15.98
C VAL A 57 -17.72 -0.80 -15.87
N LEU A 58 -18.06 0.48 -15.89
CA LEU A 58 -19.45 0.90 -15.78
C LEU A 58 -20.19 0.60 -17.09
N PRO A 59 -21.40 0.00 -17.03
CA PRO A 59 -22.17 -0.33 -18.23
C PRO A 59 -22.60 0.92 -19.00
N LYS A 60 -22.75 0.80 -20.32
CA LYS A 60 -23.18 1.92 -21.17
C LYS A 60 -24.62 2.33 -20.88
N GLU A 61 -25.44 1.38 -20.44
CA GLU A 61 -26.82 1.57 -20.01
C GLU A 61 -26.91 2.47 -18.76
N LEU A 62 -25.89 2.44 -17.90
CA LEU A 62 -25.79 3.32 -16.73
C LEU A 62 -25.18 4.69 -17.08
N THR A 63 -24.20 4.71 -17.98
CA THR A 63 -23.38 5.91 -18.23
C THR A 63 -23.91 6.80 -19.36
N GLY A 64 -24.69 6.25 -20.30
CA GLY A 64 -25.29 6.98 -21.43
C GLY A 64 -24.28 7.46 -22.49
N VAL A 65 -23.01 7.05 -22.41
CA VAL A 65 -21.94 7.52 -23.32
C VAL A 65 -21.28 6.37 -24.08
N GLN A 66 -20.72 6.68 -25.26
CA GLN A 66 -20.00 5.67 -26.06
C GLN A 66 -18.66 5.25 -25.44
N ALA A 67 -18.02 6.14 -24.68
CA ALA A 67 -16.73 5.91 -24.04
C ALA A 67 -16.81 4.90 -22.90
N ASN A 68 -15.76 4.10 -22.71
CA ASN A 68 -15.65 3.19 -21.57
C ASN A 68 -15.27 3.99 -20.31
N ILE A 69 -16.07 3.89 -19.25
CA ILE A 69 -15.72 4.45 -17.94
C ILE A 69 -15.24 3.31 -17.04
N VAL A 70 -13.96 3.38 -16.66
CA VAL A 70 -13.31 2.39 -15.79
C VAL A 70 -13.04 3.01 -14.44
N VAL A 71 -13.59 2.41 -13.38
CA VAL A 71 -13.38 2.81 -12.00
C VAL A 71 -12.34 1.90 -11.37
N LEU A 72 -11.20 2.46 -10.98
CA LEU A 72 -10.22 1.74 -10.17
C LEU A 72 -10.70 1.69 -8.72
N SER A 73 -10.73 0.49 -8.13
CA SER A 73 -11.17 0.28 -6.75
C SER A 73 -9.98 0.26 -5.81
N GLY A 74 -9.88 1.24 -4.92
CA GLY A 74 -8.84 1.32 -3.90
C GLY A 74 -9.20 0.69 -2.55
N ARG A 75 -10.33 -0.02 -2.47
CA ARG A 75 -10.94 -0.49 -1.21
C ARG A 75 -10.18 -1.63 -0.54
N THR A 76 -9.39 -2.38 -1.31
CA THR A 76 -8.62 -3.55 -0.86
C THR A 76 -7.17 -3.21 -0.51
N PHE A 77 -6.79 -1.92 -0.60
CA PHE A 77 -5.53 -1.48 -0.02
C PHE A 77 -5.55 -1.78 1.48
N PRO A 78 -4.39 -2.09 2.08
CA PRO A 78 -4.33 -2.66 3.43
C PRO A 78 -4.84 -1.71 4.53
N SER A 79 -4.82 -0.40 4.31
CA SER A 79 -5.44 0.58 5.22
C SER A 79 -6.88 0.97 4.84
N GLY A 80 -7.50 0.24 3.90
CA GLY A 80 -8.83 0.54 3.33
C GLY A 80 -8.87 1.64 2.25
N SER A 81 -7.73 2.24 1.87
CA SER A 81 -7.69 3.21 0.78
C SER A 81 -6.32 3.34 0.11
N MET A 82 -6.31 3.83 -1.13
CA MET A 82 -5.08 4.07 -1.91
C MET A 82 -4.13 5.12 -1.29
N LYS A 83 -4.59 5.92 -0.31
CA LYS A 83 -3.75 6.94 0.35
C LYS A 83 -2.63 6.34 1.21
N VAL A 84 -2.69 5.03 1.50
CA VAL A 84 -1.58 4.29 2.12
C VAL A 84 -0.32 4.27 1.27
N GLY A 85 -0.46 4.34 -0.07
CA GLY A 85 0.67 4.36 -1.00
C GLY A 85 1.58 5.56 -0.78
N PRO A 86 1.07 6.80 -0.86
CA PRO A 86 1.85 7.99 -0.51
C PRO A 86 2.44 7.96 0.91
N ALA A 87 1.68 7.50 1.92
CA ALA A 87 2.19 7.39 3.28
C ALA A 87 3.41 6.46 3.38
N TYR A 88 3.34 5.30 2.72
CA TYR A 88 4.45 4.36 2.60
C TYR A 88 5.63 4.96 1.84
N ALA A 89 5.39 5.54 0.66
CA ALA A 89 6.43 6.13 -0.17
C ALA A 89 7.24 7.18 0.60
N THR A 90 6.56 8.13 1.28
CA THR A 90 7.25 9.18 2.03
C THR A 90 8.14 8.64 3.15
N LEU A 91 7.70 7.59 3.85
CA LEU A 91 8.46 7.01 4.94
C LEU A 91 9.62 6.14 4.41
N ALA A 92 9.36 5.29 3.42
CA ALA A 92 10.36 4.44 2.79
C ALA A 92 11.48 5.24 2.10
N GLU A 93 11.15 6.36 1.46
CA GLU A 93 12.15 7.28 0.89
C GLU A 93 13.04 7.90 1.99
N ASN A 94 12.47 8.30 3.13
CA ASN A 94 13.25 8.83 4.25
C ASN A 94 14.17 7.76 4.87
N GLU A 95 13.72 6.51 4.98
CA GLU A 95 14.56 5.39 5.43
C GLU A 95 15.76 5.16 4.50
N ALA A 96 15.53 5.27 3.19
CA ALA A 96 16.52 5.02 2.16
C ALA A 96 17.52 6.19 2.00
N MET A 97 17.02 7.41 1.86
CA MET A 97 17.81 8.60 1.53
C MET A 97 18.41 9.31 2.74
N HIS A 98 17.73 9.24 3.89
CA HIS A 98 18.10 9.98 5.09
C HIS A 98 18.41 9.07 6.28
N HIS A 99 18.47 7.76 6.04
CA HIS A 99 18.78 6.75 7.04
C HIS A 99 17.91 6.81 8.29
N LEU A 100 16.67 7.29 8.15
CA LEU A 100 15.69 7.29 9.24
C LEU A 100 15.49 5.86 9.75
N ARG A 101 15.46 5.67 11.07
CA ARG A 101 15.17 4.39 11.72
C ARG A 101 14.00 4.51 12.69
N PRO A 102 13.28 3.40 12.94
CA PRO A 102 12.23 3.40 13.95
C PRO A 102 12.78 3.77 15.33
N GLY A 103 12.12 4.73 15.97
CA GLY A 103 12.53 5.34 17.25
C GLY A 103 13.35 6.63 17.12
N ASP A 104 13.82 7.00 15.93
CA ASP A 104 14.60 8.24 15.75
C ASP A 104 13.72 9.50 15.82
N ARG A 105 12.50 9.42 15.26
CA ARG A 105 11.55 10.52 15.15
C ARG A 105 10.12 10.01 15.21
N THR A 106 9.21 10.90 15.63
CA THR A 106 7.78 10.68 15.50
C THR A 106 7.33 11.01 14.07
N VAL A 107 6.55 10.11 13.47
CA VAL A 107 5.95 10.33 12.13
C VAL A 107 4.67 11.15 12.29
N ILE A 108 4.56 12.26 11.56
CA ILE A 108 3.39 13.15 11.57
C ILE A 108 2.78 13.19 10.17
N GLY A 109 1.53 12.74 10.04
CA GLY A 109 0.77 12.77 8.79
C GLY A 109 -0.37 13.78 8.85
N PRO A 110 -0.17 15.06 8.47
CA PRO A 110 -1.22 16.08 8.54
C PRO A 110 -2.35 15.73 7.57
N SER A 111 -3.51 15.37 8.09
CA SER A 111 -4.66 14.96 7.29
C SER A 111 -5.95 14.99 8.12
N THR A 112 -7.07 15.16 7.43
CA THR A 112 -8.42 15.01 8.00
C THR A 112 -9.00 13.60 7.77
N GLY A 113 -8.26 12.66 7.16
CA GLY A 113 -8.80 11.34 6.85
C GLY A 113 -7.77 10.32 6.35
N ASN A 114 -8.04 9.70 5.19
CA ASN A 114 -7.36 8.50 4.68
C ASN A 114 -5.82 8.57 4.64
N PHE A 115 -5.22 9.74 4.41
CA PHE A 115 -3.75 9.86 4.46
C PHE A 115 -3.21 9.78 5.89
N GLY A 116 -3.94 10.32 6.88
CA GLY A 116 -3.62 10.17 8.30
C GLY A 116 -3.75 8.72 8.77
N ILE A 117 -4.82 8.04 8.34
CA ILE A 117 -5.00 6.59 8.59
C ILE A 117 -3.84 5.80 7.96
N GLY A 118 -3.51 6.06 6.69
CA GLY A 118 -2.39 5.42 6.02
C GLY A 118 -1.04 5.68 6.71
N THR A 119 -0.84 6.89 7.23
CA THR A 119 0.38 7.25 7.97
C THR A 119 0.48 6.47 9.28
N ALA A 120 -0.59 6.44 10.09
CA ALA A 120 -0.62 5.69 11.33
C ALA A 120 -0.43 4.17 11.07
N TYR A 121 -1.12 3.65 10.06
CA TYR A 121 -1.06 2.25 9.66
C TYR A 121 0.35 1.83 9.22
N VAL A 122 0.97 2.58 8.31
CA VAL A 122 2.33 2.27 7.84
C VAL A 122 3.35 2.44 8.96
N SER A 123 3.20 3.47 9.82
CA SER A 123 4.10 3.68 10.96
C SER A 123 4.07 2.47 11.89
N MET A 124 2.87 1.96 12.22
CA MET A 124 2.71 0.73 12.99
C MET A 124 3.40 -0.48 12.32
N LEU A 125 3.17 -0.73 11.03
CA LEU A 125 3.78 -1.86 10.32
C LEU A 125 5.30 -1.76 10.24
N LYS A 126 5.85 -0.55 10.19
CA LYS A 126 7.30 -0.29 10.11
C LYS A 126 7.96 -0.06 11.47
N GLY A 127 7.17 -0.01 12.55
CA GLY A 127 7.63 0.09 13.93
C GLY A 127 7.96 1.50 14.43
N TYR A 128 7.44 2.55 13.77
CA TYR A 128 7.59 3.96 14.15
C TYR A 128 6.55 4.42 15.16
#